data_AF-A0A2D7U140-F1
#
_entry.id   AF-A0A2D7U140-F1
#
_cell.length_a   1.000
_cell.length_b   1.000
_cell.length_c   1.000
_cell.angle_alpha   90.00
_cell.angle_beta   90.00
_cell.angle_gamma   90.00
#
_symmetry.space_group_name_H-M   'P 1'
#
loop_
_entity.id
_entity.type
_entity.pdbx_description
1 polymer ?
#
loop_
_entity_poly.entity_id
_entity_poly.type
_entity_poly.pdbx_seq_one_letter_code
_entity_poly.pdbx_strand_id
1 'polypeptide(L)'
;MHRMMYKIDTPHLYIRDGVYYFVRRIPVDIQSYYSSNRISFSLKTKSLATANRAIKSINQRLDDYWLGPRLQKIDIPAISVLKIDGLSDSDNSPTLSDALSLYLSLKGAGKDKVFVRTANRNIEYVIQVLGDKPIASYSSSDAAKFRDWLIDKGMNIKTVKRVFSSVRAIVNIAITEKGVDCINGFAKTYFPEEINVSERKPISIEAIKYIQKLCR
;
A
#
# COMPACT_ATOMS: atom_id res chain seq x y z
N MET A 1 -18.53 57.15 14.32
CA MET A 1 -17.96 56.74 15.62
C MET A 1 -17.61 55.26 15.61
N HIS A 2 -16.33 54.92 15.47
CA HIS A 2 -15.86 53.54 15.70
C HIS A 2 -15.79 53.30 17.21
N ARG A 3 -16.65 52.42 17.73
CA ARG A 3 -16.67 52.07 19.16
C ARG A 3 -15.75 50.87 19.41
N MET A 4 -14.76 51.06 20.29
CA MET A 4 -13.78 50.01 20.62
C MET A 4 -14.40 48.88 21.45
N MET A 5 -13.96 47.65 21.18
CA MET A 5 -14.23 46.48 22.03
C MET A 5 -13.07 46.32 23.02
N TYR A 6 -13.39 46.16 24.29
CA TYR A 6 -12.38 45.91 25.32
C TYR A 6 -12.25 44.41 25.55
N LYS A 7 -11.01 43.91 25.56
CA LYS A 7 -10.68 42.52 25.90
C LYS A 7 -10.75 42.37 27.42
N ILE A 8 -11.36 41.29 27.89
CA ILE A 8 -11.41 40.93 29.30
C ILE A 8 -10.47 39.74 29.53
N ASP A 9 -10.02 39.52 30.76
CA ASP A 9 -9.11 38.43 31.14
C ASP A 9 -9.66 37.02 30.79
N THR A 10 -10.98 36.89 30.73
CA THR A 10 -11.63 35.65 30.32
C THR A 10 -11.50 35.41 28.81
N PRO A 11 -11.02 34.23 28.39
CA PRO A 11 -10.79 33.94 26.98
C PRO A 11 -12.10 34.03 26.18
N HIS A 12 -12.01 34.63 24.99
CA HIS A 12 -13.12 34.79 24.05
C HIS A 12 -14.25 35.73 24.51
N LEU A 13 -14.06 36.47 25.60
CA LEU A 13 -15.01 37.49 26.07
C LEU A 13 -14.55 38.91 25.77
N TYR A 14 -15.47 39.70 25.23
CA TYR A 14 -15.26 41.12 24.97
C TYR A 14 -16.46 41.91 25.46
N ILE A 15 -16.26 43.17 25.84
CA ILE A 15 -17.33 44.07 26.25
C ILE A 15 -17.44 45.25 25.29
N ARG A 16 -18.68 45.59 24.95
CA ARG A 16 -19.02 46.76 24.15
C ARG A 16 -20.33 47.34 24.68
N ASP A 17 -20.27 48.59 25.13
CA ASP A 17 -21.45 49.33 25.64
C ASP A 17 -22.14 48.63 26.84
N GLY A 18 -21.34 48.07 27.75
CA GLY A 18 -21.81 47.33 28.91
C GLY A 18 -22.41 45.94 28.61
N VAL A 19 -22.49 45.53 27.34
CA VAL A 19 -22.97 44.22 26.91
C VAL A 19 -21.79 43.33 26.54
N TYR A 20 -21.84 42.07 26.98
CA TYR A 20 -20.81 41.07 26.68
C TYR A 20 -21.01 40.44 25.29
N TYR A 21 -19.90 40.24 24.59
CA TYR A 21 -19.80 39.63 23.26
C TYR A 21 -18.89 38.41 23.31
N PHE A 22 -19.29 37.35 22.61
CA PHE A 22 -18.45 36.20 22.34
C PHE A 22 -17.62 36.45 21.09
N VAL A 23 -16.33 36.10 21.14
CA VAL A 23 -15.41 36.29 20.03
C VAL A 23 -14.35 35.19 20.02
N ARG A 24 -14.38 34.33 19.00
CA ARG A 24 -13.40 33.25 18.83
C ARG A 24 -12.96 33.12 17.38
N ARG A 25 -11.66 32.92 17.17
CA ARG A 25 -11.09 32.66 15.84
C ARG A 25 -11.41 31.22 15.44
N ILE A 26 -11.74 31.02 14.16
CA ILE A 26 -11.96 29.69 13.61
C ILE A 26 -10.61 29.03 13.32
N PRO A 27 -10.40 27.77 13.73
CA PRO A 27 -9.20 26.99 13.40
C PRO A 27 -8.98 26.87 11.88
N VAL A 28 -7.72 26.91 11.45
CA VAL A 28 -7.33 26.94 10.03
C VAL A 28 -7.82 25.71 9.26
N ASP A 29 -7.85 24.55 9.90
CA ASP A 29 -8.27 23.26 9.37
C ASP A 29 -9.76 23.18 9.01
N ILE A 30 -10.58 24.06 9.58
CA ILE A 30 -12.05 24.11 9.40
C ILE A 30 -12.49 25.43 8.75
N GLN A 31 -11.55 26.35 8.51
CA GLN A 31 -11.83 27.67 7.96
C GLN A 31 -12.55 27.62 6.60
N SER A 32 -12.35 26.57 5.81
CA SER A 32 -13.05 26.34 4.53
C SER A 32 -14.57 26.17 4.67
N TYR A 33 -15.07 25.79 5.84
CA TYR A 33 -16.50 25.59 6.08
C TYR A 33 -17.23 26.87 6.53
N TYR A 34 -16.50 27.96 6.76
CA TYR A 34 -17.06 29.22 7.26
C TYR A 34 -16.78 30.38 6.32
N SER A 35 -17.77 31.27 6.14
CA SER A 35 -17.63 32.49 5.33
C SER A 35 -16.77 33.58 6.00
N SER A 36 -16.32 33.37 7.24
CA SER A 36 -15.58 34.36 8.02
C SER A 36 -14.54 33.67 8.90
N ASN A 37 -13.46 34.37 9.22
CA ASN A 37 -12.33 33.80 9.97
C ASN A 37 -12.55 33.82 11.49
N ARG A 38 -13.65 34.42 11.95
CA ARG A 38 -13.96 34.64 13.36
C ARG A 38 -15.46 34.59 13.59
N ILE A 39 -15.87 33.93 14.67
CA ILE A 39 -17.24 33.93 15.15
C ILE A 39 -17.35 35.04 16.18
N SER A 40 -18.25 36.01 15.95
CA SER A 40 -18.53 37.05 16.93
C SER A 40 -20.00 37.44 17.00
N PHE A 41 -20.59 37.40 18.19
CA PHE A 41 -21.99 37.78 18.43
C PHE A 41 -22.20 38.25 19.88
N SER A 42 -23.29 38.99 20.12
CA SER A 42 -23.65 39.49 21.45
C SER A 42 -24.24 38.36 22.31
N LEU A 43 -23.80 38.26 23.56
CA LEU A 43 -24.38 37.37 24.58
C LEU A 43 -25.66 37.95 25.20
N LYS A 44 -26.06 39.17 24.82
CA LYS A 44 -27.25 39.88 25.31
C LYS A 44 -27.34 39.98 26.84
N THR A 45 -26.21 39.95 27.53
CA THR A 45 -26.14 40.07 28.99
C THR A 45 -25.13 41.14 29.41
N LYS A 46 -25.44 41.80 30.53
CA LYS A 46 -24.56 42.75 31.23
C LYS A 46 -23.92 42.13 32.49
N SER A 47 -24.29 40.89 32.86
CA SER A 47 -23.76 40.19 34.04
C SER A 47 -22.59 39.29 33.67
N LEU A 48 -21.42 39.55 34.27
CA LEU A 48 -20.18 38.80 34.01
C LEU A 48 -20.34 37.31 34.31
N ALA A 49 -21.01 36.95 35.40
CA ALA A 49 -21.22 35.55 35.80
C ALA A 49 -22.05 34.78 34.76
N THR A 50 -23.11 35.40 34.24
CA THR A 50 -23.94 34.78 33.18
C THR A 50 -23.19 34.70 31.85
N ALA A 51 -22.41 35.73 31.51
CA ALA A 51 -21.58 35.74 30.31
C ALA A 51 -20.55 34.58 30.35
N ASN A 52 -19.87 34.39 31.48
CA ASN A 52 -18.90 33.31 31.65
C ASN A 52 -19.50 31.91 31.51
N ARG A 53 -20.70 31.69 32.07
CA ARG A 53 -21.42 30.40 31.89
C ARG A 53 -21.79 30.17 30.42
N ALA A 54 -22.33 31.20 29.76
CA ALA A 54 -22.70 31.12 28.36
C ALA A 54 -21.49 30.82 27.46
N ILE A 55 -20.35 31.48 27.69
CA ILE A 55 -19.12 31.27 26.91
C ILE A 55 -18.61 29.84 27.05
N LYS A 56 -18.59 29.28 28.27
CA LYS A 56 -18.16 27.89 28.47
C LYS A 56 -19.01 26.92 27.66
N SER A 57 -20.34 27.07 27.71
CA SER A 57 -21.27 26.24 26.93
C SER A 57 -21.10 26.41 25.42
N ILE A 58 -20.92 27.66 24.95
CA ILE A 58 -20.69 27.95 23.53
C ILE A 58 -19.36 27.36 23.04
N ASN A 59 -18.29 27.47 23.83
CA ASN A 59 -16.99 26.91 23.49
C ASN A 59 -17.06 25.40 23.37
N GLN A 60 -17.66 24.72 24.36
CA GLN A 60 -17.85 23.28 24.32
C GLN A 60 -18.60 22.85 23.06
N ARG A 61 -19.73 23.51 22.75
CA ARG A 61 -20.51 23.20 21.56
C ARG A 61 -19.76 23.43 20.25
N LEU A 62 -18.92 24.47 20.19
CA LEU A 62 -18.06 24.72 19.02
C LEU A 62 -16.97 23.67 18.90
N ASP A 63 -16.37 23.24 20.00
CA ASP A 63 -15.34 22.21 20.01
C ASP A 63 -15.91 20.85 19.56
N ASP A 64 -17.10 20.49 20.05
CA ASP A 64 -17.83 19.28 19.63
C ASP A 64 -18.18 19.33 18.13
N TYR A 65 -18.66 20.48 17.65
CA TYR A 65 -18.94 20.67 16.22
C TYR A 65 -17.67 20.58 15.38
N TRP A 66 -16.57 21.19 15.81
CA TRP A 66 -15.30 21.16 15.09
C TRP A 66 -14.64 19.78 15.11
N LEU A 67 -14.93 18.95 16.12
CA LEU A 67 -14.46 17.57 16.17
C LEU A 67 -15.04 16.74 15.01
N GLY A 68 -16.30 16.96 14.62
CA GLY A 68 -16.95 16.22 13.53
C GLY A 68 -16.20 16.28 12.19
N PRO A 69 -15.96 17.47 11.60
CA PRO A 69 -15.17 17.63 10.38
C PRO A 69 -13.74 17.10 10.50
N ARG A 70 -13.13 17.16 11.69
CA ARG A 70 -11.82 16.57 11.93
C ARG A 70 -11.87 15.05 11.86
N LEU A 71 -12.85 14.43 12.50
CA LEU A 71 -13.06 12.98 12.43
C LEU A 71 -13.34 12.49 11.01
N GLN A 72 -13.98 13.31 10.16
CA GLN A 72 -14.16 13.00 8.74
C GLN A 72 -12.85 13.06 7.93
N LYS A 73 -11.92 13.95 8.29
CA LYS A 73 -10.62 14.11 7.62
C LYS A 73 -9.53 13.19 8.16
N ILE A 74 -9.70 12.70 9.38
CA ILE A 74 -8.79 11.74 9.98
C ILE A 74 -9.05 10.40 9.27
N ASP A 75 -8.09 9.98 8.42
CA ASP A 75 -8.00 8.59 7.99
C ASP A 75 -8.05 7.70 9.23
N ILE A 76 -8.93 6.70 9.22
CA ILE A 76 -9.32 5.89 10.39
C ILE A 76 -8.07 5.59 11.25
N PRO A 77 -7.95 6.19 12.46
CA PRO A 77 -6.80 5.93 13.31
C PRO A 77 -6.79 4.47 13.66
N ALA A 78 -5.62 3.84 13.49
CA ALA A 78 -5.42 2.45 13.82
C ALA A 78 -6.14 1.43 12.91
N ILE A 79 -6.27 1.69 11.60
CA ILE A 79 -6.56 0.63 10.60
C ILE A 79 -5.66 -0.61 10.83
N SER A 80 -4.41 -0.40 11.24
CA SER A 80 -3.48 -1.49 11.57
C SER A 80 -3.75 -2.22 12.88
N VAL A 81 -4.64 -1.72 13.74
CA VAL A 81 -4.97 -2.27 15.08
C VAL A 81 -6.43 -2.74 15.15
N LEU A 82 -7.30 -2.27 14.25
CA LEU A 82 -8.66 -2.77 14.11
C LEU A 82 -8.63 -4.24 13.69
N LYS A 83 -8.92 -5.13 14.63
CA LYS A 83 -9.45 -6.47 14.31
C LYS A 83 -10.85 -6.27 13.74
N ILE A 84 -10.93 -6.10 12.43
CA ILE A 84 -12.20 -6.12 11.74
C ILE A 84 -12.63 -7.58 11.65
N ASP A 85 -13.44 -8.03 12.61
CA ASP A 85 -14.18 -9.27 12.49
C ASP A 85 -15.13 -9.13 11.28
N GLY A 86 -14.68 -9.60 10.11
CA GLY A 86 -15.53 -9.81 8.93
C GLY A 86 -15.19 -9.04 7.63
N LEU A 87 -14.07 -8.32 7.52
CA LEU A 87 -13.72 -7.61 6.25
C LEU A 87 -12.23 -7.65 5.86
N SER A 88 -11.48 -8.61 6.37
CA SER A 88 -10.35 -9.19 5.68
C SER A 88 -10.24 -10.62 6.19
N ASP A 89 -10.44 -11.60 5.31
CA ASP A 89 -9.60 -12.77 5.40
C ASP A 89 -8.18 -12.20 5.49
N SER A 90 -7.61 -12.17 6.70
CA SER A 90 -6.17 -12.26 6.84
C SER A 90 -5.87 -13.55 6.11
N ASP A 91 -5.50 -13.39 4.86
CA ASP A 91 -5.29 -14.46 3.91
C ASP A 91 -4.19 -15.32 4.54
N ASN A 92 -4.61 -16.30 5.34
CA ASN A 92 -3.75 -17.31 5.97
C ASN A 92 -3.16 -18.21 4.88
N SER A 93 -3.33 -17.85 3.60
CA SER A 93 -2.56 -18.43 2.54
C SER A 93 -1.06 -18.22 2.80
N PRO A 94 -0.26 -19.25 2.54
CA PRO A 94 1.18 -19.15 2.67
C PRO A 94 1.72 -17.95 1.89
N THR A 95 2.77 -17.32 2.43
CA THR A 95 3.56 -16.35 1.67
C THR A 95 4.24 -17.03 0.49
N LEU A 96 4.80 -16.25 -0.43
CA LEU A 96 5.52 -16.82 -1.57
C LEU A 96 6.79 -17.56 -1.11
N SER A 97 7.44 -17.08 -0.04
CA SER A 97 8.54 -17.78 0.62
C SER A 97 8.11 -19.12 1.24
N ASP A 98 6.94 -19.16 1.87
CA ASP A 98 6.38 -20.40 2.41
C ASP A 98 6.00 -21.38 1.28
N ALA A 99 5.48 -20.86 0.17
CA ALA A 99 5.20 -21.66 -1.03
C ALA A 99 6.46 -22.34 -1.57
N LEU A 100 7.57 -21.59 -1.61
CA LEU A 100 8.86 -22.09 -2.06
C LEU A 100 9.38 -23.19 -1.13
N SER A 101 9.30 -23.00 0.18
CA SER A 101 9.77 -24.00 1.15
C SER A 101 8.97 -25.30 1.03
N LEU A 102 7.64 -25.19 0.86
CA LEU A 102 6.75 -26.32 0.61
C LEU A 102 7.05 -27.00 -0.74
N TYR A 103 7.30 -26.22 -1.79
CA TYR A 103 7.68 -26.76 -3.09
C TYR A 103 8.99 -27.55 -3.02
N LEU A 104 9.99 -27.04 -2.30
CA LEU A 104 11.28 -27.70 -2.14
C LEU A 104 11.19 -28.95 -1.26
N SER A 105 10.35 -28.95 -0.22
CA SER A 105 10.15 -30.16 0.61
C SER A 105 9.47 -31.28 -0.17
N LEU A 106 8.48 -30.95 -1.03
CA LEU A 106 7.72 -31.94 -1.79
C LEU A 106 8.41 -32.39 -3.09
N LYS A 107 8.94 -31.43 -3.88
CA LYS A 107 9.53 -31.70 -5.21
C LYS A 107 11.05 -31.75 -5.20
N GLY A 108 11.70 -31.33 -4.12
CA GLY A 108 13.17 -31.33 -4.00
C GLY A 108 13.76 -32.68 -3.62
N ALA A 109 12.97 -33.63 -3.12
CA ALA A 109 13.44 -34.97 -2.80
C ALA A 109 13.99 -35.66 -4.06
N GLY A 110 15.30 -35.96 -4.07
CA GLY A 110 16.00 -36.59 -5.20
C GLY A 110 16.38 -35.65 -6.35
N LYS A 111 16.30 -34.32 -6.17
CA LYS A 111 16.74 -33.33 -7.17
C LYS A 111 18.13 -32.76 -6.88
N ASP A 112 18.80 -32.33 -7.95
CA ASP A 112 20.13 -31.73 -7.87
C ASP A 112 20.11 -30.31 -7.27
N LYS A 113 21.24 -29.87 -6.72
CA LYS A 113 21.43 -28.53 -6.12
C LYS A 113 21.08 -27.40 -7.11
N VAL A 114 21.27 -27.62 -8.41
CA VAL A 114 20.91 -26.65 -9.46
C VAL A 114 19.39 -26.40 -9.49
N PHE A 115 18.57 -27.42 -9.23
CA PHE A 115 17.11 -27.28 -9.15
C PHE A 115 16.70 -26.35 -8.01
N VAL A 116 17.24 -26.60 -6.82
CA VAL A 116 16.99 -25.79 -5.62
C VAL A 116 17.41 -24.34 -5.85
N ARG A 117 18.63 -24.12 -6.38
CA ARG A 117 19.15 -22.78 -6.67
C ARG A 117 18.28 -22.04 -7.70
N THR A 118 17.79 -22.75 -8.71
CA THR A 118 16.94 -22.15 -9.76
C THR A 118 15.59 -21.73 -9.20
N ALA A 119 14.95 -22.58 -8.38
CA ALA A 119 13.67 -22.26 -7.76
C ALA A 119 13.79 -21.04 -6.82
N ASN A 120 14.81 -21.01 -5.96
CA ASN A 120 15.10 -19.86 -5.08
C ASN A 120 15.27 -18.57 -5.89
N ARG A 121 16.14 -18.57 -6.90
CA ARG A 121 16.39 -17.38 -7.74
C ARG A 121 15.12 -16.87 -8.44
N ASN A 122 14.28 -17.78 -8.93
CA ASN A 122 13.06 -17.39 -9.64
C ASN A 122 12.06 -16.71 -8.69
N ILE A 123 11.93 -17.20 -7.45
CA ILE A 123 11.06 -16.58 -6.44
C ILE A 123 11.66 -15.28 -5.90
N GLU A 124 12.98 -15.22 -5.72
CA GLU A 124 13.68 -14.00 -5.31
C GLU A 124 13.42 -12.84 -6.29
N TYR A 125 13.38 -13.11 -7.60
CA TYR A 125 12.99 -12.09 -8.58
C TYR A 125 11.57 -11.57 -8.37
N VAL A 126 10.63 -12.44 -8.01
CA VAL A 126 9.24 -12.03 -7.75
C VAL A 126 9.19 -11.17 -6.49
N ILE A 127 9.86 -11.59 -5.41
CA ILE A 127 9.92 -10.86 -4.14
C ILE A 127 10.59 -9.49 -4.33
N GLN A 128 11.64 -9.41 -5.14
CA GLN A 128 12.33 -8.15 -5.43
C GLN A 128 11.41 -7.11 -6.10
N VAL A 129 10.47 -7.55 -6.95
CA VAL A 129 9.60 -6.65 -7.72
C VAL A 129 8.29 -6.37 -7.01
N LEU A 130 7.68 -7.39 -6.40
CA LEU A 130 6.31 -7.34 -5.89
C LEU A 130 6.22 -7.39 -4.36
N GLY A 131 7.33 -7.69 -3.67
CA GLY A 131 7.39 -7.98 -2.24
C GLY A 131 7.02 -9.43 -1.94
N ASP A 132 7.28 -9.88 -0.71
CA ASP A 132 6.83 -11.18 -0.21
C ASP A 132 5.43 -11.04 0.38
N LYS A 133 4.42 -11.39 -0.41
CA LYS A 133 3.00 -11.30 -0.06
C LYS A 133 2.34 -12.68 -0.05
N PRO A 134 1.16 -12.83 0.60
CA PRO A 134 0.35 -14.05 0.52
C PRO A 134 0.02 -14.40 -0.94
N ILE A 135 -0.01 -15.70 -1.24
CA ILE A 135 -0.20 -16.18 -2.62
C ILE A 135 -1.49 -15.68 -3.26
N ALA A 136 -2.57 -15.58 -2.49
CA ALA A 136 -3.87 -15.15 -3.00
C ALA A 136 -3.97 -13.63 -3.25
N SER A 137 -3.01 -12.84 -2.74
CA SER A 137 -2.94 -11.40 -3.00
C SER A 137 -2.35 -11.03 -4.37
N TYR A 138 -1.67 -11.95 -5.06
CA TYR A 138 -1.07 -11.66 -6.36
C TYR A 138 -2.12 -11.61 -7.47
N SER A 139 -2.24 -10.46 -8.12
CA SER A 139 -3.15 -10.27 -9.24
C SER A 139 -2.48 -10.54 -10.60
N SER A 140 -3.29 -10.66 -11.65
CA SER A 140 -2.80 -10.71 -13.03
C SER A 140 -2.04 -9.43 -13.44
N SER A 141 -2.37 -8.29 -12.82
CA SER A 141 -1.65 -7.03 -13.05
C SER A 141 -0.22 -7.08 -12.48
N ASP A 142 -0.02 -7.75 -11.36
CA ASP A 142 1.30 -7.93 -10.76
C ASP A 142 2.16 -8.89 -11.59
N ALA A 143 1.53 -9.93 -12.16
CA ALA A 143 2.19 -10.80 -13.13
C ALA A 143 2.65 -10.04 -14.39
N ALA A 144 1.88 -9.06 -14.86
CA ALA A 144 2.29 -8.20 -15.98
C ALA A 144 3.49 -7.31 -15.61
N LYS A 145 3.46 -6.65 -14.45
CA LYS A 145 4.60 -5.86 -13.94
C LYS A 145 5.87 -6.70 -13.81
N PHE A 146 5.74 -7.91 -13.28
CA PHE A 146 6.86 -8.84 -13.16
C PHE A 146 7.42 -9.22 -14.53
N ARG A 147 6.57 -9.51 -15.51
CA ARG A 147 7.00 -9.79 -16.89
C ARG A 147 7.80 -8.63 -17.47
N ASP A 148 7.27 -7.42 -17.39
CA ASP A 148 7.88 -6.24 -17.99
C ASP A 148 9.24 -5.95 -17.35
N TRP A 149 9.35 -6.09 -16.02
CA TRP A 149 10.63 -6.00 -15.32
C TRP A 149 11.68 -7.02 -15.78
N LEU A 150 11.27 -8.27 -16.05
CA LEU A 150 12.19 -9.30 -16.55
C LEU A 150 12.67 -8.99 -17.98
N ILE A 151 11.82 -8.38 -18.80
CA ILE A 151 12.17 -7.94 -20.16
C ILE A 151 13.12 -6.75 -20.10
N ASP A 152 12.85 -5.76 -19.23
CA ASP A 152 13.69 -4.58 -19.02
C ASP A 152 15.08 -4.95 -18.47
N LYS A 153 15.16 -6.05 -17.70
CA LYS A 153 16.44 -6.64 -17.27
C LYS A 153 17.24 -7.30 -18.41
N GLY A 154 16.71 -7.30 -19.63
CA GLY A 154 17.35 -7.83 -20.83
C GLY A 154 17.25 -9.36 -20.98
N MET A 155 16.31 -10.01 -20.30
CA MET A 155 16.13 -11.45 -20.46
C MET A 155 15.37 -11.80 -21.73
N ASN A 156 15.84 -12.83 -22.43
CA ASN A 156 15.13 -13.40 -23.57
C ASN A 156 13.74 -13.93 -23.16
N ILE A 157 12.73 -13.73 -24.01
CA ILE A 157 11.34 -14.16 -23.78
C ILE A 157 11.23 -15.66 -23.45
N LYS A 158 12.05 -16.54 -24.05
CA LYS A 158 12.10 -17.97 -23.70
C LYS A 158 12.52 -18.19 -22.25
N THR A 159 13.49 -17.42 -21.77
CA THR A 159 13.94 -17.44 -20.38
C THR A 159 12.84 -16.91 -19.46
N VAL A 160 12.18 -15.81 -19.83
CA VAL A 160 11.04 -15.25 -19.09
C VAL A 160 9.92 -16.30 -18.94
N LYS A 161 9.52 -16.95 -20.04
CA LYS A 161 8.53 -18.04 -20.03
C LYS A 161 8.94 -19.17 -19.09
N ARG A 162 10.21 -19.58 -19.06
CA ARG A 162 10.72 -20.61 -18.13
C ARG A 162 10.64 -20.17 -16.67
N VAL A 163 10.97 -18.92 -16.36
CA VAL A 163 10.83 -18.36 -15.01
C VAL A 163 9.37 -18.39 -14.58
N PHE A 164 8.45 -17.92 -15.42
CA PHE A 164 7.01 -17.96 -15.13
C PHE A 164 6.48 -19.39 -14.94
N SER A 165 6.93 -20.36 -15.72
CA SER A 165 6.57 -21.77 -15.52
C SER A 165 6.99 -22.29 -14.14
N SER A 166 8.19 -21.91 -13.67
CA SER A 166 8.66 -22.27 -12.33
C SER A 166 7.82 -21.62 -11.24
N VAL A 167 7.54 -20.31 -11.34
CA VAL A 167 6.73 -19.58 -10.36
C VAL A 167 5.30 -20.16 -10.30
N ARG A 168 4.69 -20.43 -11.46
CA ARG A 168 3.36 -21.08 -11.54
C ARG A 168 3.33 -22.42 -10.83
N ALA A 169 4.35 -23.26 -11.03
CA ALA A 169 4.41 -24.58 -10.41
C ALA A 169 4.49 -24.48 -8.88
N ILE A 170 5.28 -23.55 -8.35
CA ILE A 170 5.43 -23.31 -6.92
C ILE A 170 4.10 -22.84 -6.31
N VAL A 171 3.47 -21.83 -6.93
CA VAL A 171 2.19 -21.28 -6.49
C VAL A 171 1.08 -22.32 -6.56
N ASN A 172 0.95 -23.06 -7.65
CA ASN A 172 -0.11 -24.07 -7.81
C ASN A 172 0.00 -25.19 -6.76
N ILE A 173 1.22 -25.64 -6.44
CA ILE A 173 1.40 -26.65 -5.39
C ILE A 173 0.95 -26.11 -4.04
N ALA A 174 1.31 -24.87 -3.70
CA ALA A 174 0.86 -24.27 -2.45
C ALA A 174 -0.67 -24.10 -2.39
N ILE A 175 -1.30 -23.72 -3.50
CA ILE A 175 -2.77 -23.63 -3.62
C ILE A 175 -3.43 -24.99 -3.35
N THR A 176 -2.94 -26.05 -4.01
CA THR A 176 -3.52 -27.40 -3.87
C THR A 176 -3.28 -28.01 -2.48
N GLU A 177 -2.06 -27.90 -1.94
CA GLU A 177 -1.68 -28.52 -0.66
C GLU A 177 -2.26 -27.80 0.56
N LYS A 178 -2.40 -26.47 0.49
CA LYS A 178 -2.99 -25.68 1.58
C LYS A 178 -4.48 -25.41 1.41
N GLY A 179 -5.08 -25.89 0.31
CA GLY A 179 -6.51 -25.72 0.04
C GLY A 179 -6.93 -24.24 -0.06
N VAL A 180 -6.05 -23.39 -0.59
CA VAL A 180 -6.34 -21.95 -0.74
C VAL A 180 -7.29 -21.76 -1.92
N ASP A 181 -8.46 -21.18 -1.67
CA ASP A 181 -9.42 -20.89 -2.74
C ASP A 181 -9.03 -19.60 -3.48
N CYS A 182 -8.05 -19.69 -4.37
CA CYS A 182 -7.60 -18.56 -5.18
C CYS A 182 -7.19 -18.93 -6.59
N ILE A 183 -7.34 -17.97 -7.50
CA ILE A 183 -6.83 -18.08 -8.87
C ILE A 183 -5.37 -17.64 -8.86
N ASN A 184 -4.48 -18.50 -9.37
CA ASN A 184 -3.07 -18.14 -9.51
C ASN A 184 -2.92 -16.90 -10.44
N GLY A 185 -2.51 -15.77 -9.86
CA GLY A 185 -2.29 -14.50 -10.57
C GLY A 185 -1.29 -14.60 -11.73
N PHE A 186 -0.36 -15.56 -11.69
CA PHE A 186 0.63 -15.78 -12.73
C PHE A 186 0.15 -16.71 -13.85
N ALA A 187 -1.03 -17.35 -13.76
CA ALA A 187 -1.44 -18.43 -14.67
C ALA A 187 -1.55 -17.99 -16.14
N LYS A 188 -2.20 -16.85 -16.42
CA LYS A 188 -2.55 -16.40 -17.78
C LYS A 188 -1.84 -15.11 -18.21
N THR A 189 -0.52 -15.07 -18.06
CA THR A 189 0.28 -13.91 -18.47
C THR A 189 0.54 -13.92 -19.96
N TYR A 190 0.23 -12.81 -20.65
CA TYR A 190 0.57 -12.60 -22.05
C TYR A 190 2.07 -12.34 -22.21
N PHE A 191 2.70 -12.91 -23.25
CA PHE A 191 4.11 -12.66 -23.59
C PHE A 191 4.20 -12.14 -25.02
N PRO A 192 4.95 -11.05 -25.27
CA PRO A 192 5.24 -10.58 -26.63
C PRO A 192 5.93 -11.65 -27.49
N GLU A 193 5.80 -11.52 -28.81
CA GLU A 193 6.50 -12.39 -29.77
C GLU A 193 8.01 -12.10 -29.80
N GLU A 194 8.81 -13.10 -30.14
CA GLU A 194 10.27 -12.98 -30.21
C GLU A 194 10.68 -12.15 -31.42
N ILE A 195 11.13 -10.92 -31.19
CA ILE A 195 11.82 -10.12 -32.21
C ILE A 195 13.31 -10.52 -32.15
N ASN A 196 13.84 -11.10 -33.23
CA ASN A 196 15.24 -11.57 -33.40
C ASN A 196 15.64 -12.85 -32.63
N VAL A 197 15.08 -14.00 -33.02
CA VAL A 197 15.58 -15.31 -32.56
C VAL A 197 16.94 -15.60 -33.21
N SER A 198 18.05 -15.31 -32.52
CA SER A 198 19.36 -15.81 -32.93
C SER A 198 19.46 -17.30 -32.59
N GLU A 199 19.23 -18.17 -33.56
CA GLU A 199 19.51 -19.60 -33.39
C GLU A 199 21.02 -19.81 -33.26
N ARG A 200 21.44 -20.64 -32.28
CA ARG A 200 22.84 -21.03 -32.16
C ARG A 200 23.21 -21.86 -33.38
N LYS A 201 24.11 -21.33 -34.21
CA LYS A 201 24.68 -22.09 -35.33
C LYS A 201 25.64 -23.16 -34.79
N PRO A 202 25.74 -24.31 -35.46
CA PRO A 202 26.75 -25.31 -35.14
C PRO A 202 28.15 -24.72 -35.30
N ILE A 203 29.08 -25.18 -34.46
CA ILE A 203 30.50 -24.80 -34.56
C ILE A 203 31.04 -25.36 -35.88
N SER A 204 31.80 -24.55 -36.64
CA SER A 204 32.40 -25.02 -37.89
C SER A 204 33.42 -26.13 -37.64
N ILE A 205 33.49 -27.09 -38.55
CA ILE A 205 34.44 -28.22 -38.47
C ILE A 205 35.90 -27.71 -38.46
N GLU A 206 36.16 -26.60 -39.14
CA GLU A 206 37.48 -25.93 -39.15
C GLU A 206 37.87 -25.44 -37.76
N ALA A 207 36.96 -24.78 -37.04
CA ALA A 207 37.20 -24.33 -35.68
C ALA A 207 37.41 -25.52 -34.72
N ILE A 208 36.68 -26.63 -34.91
CA ILE A 208 36.88 -27.85 -34.13
C ILE A 208 38.29 -28.42 -34.36
N LYS A 209 38.72 -28.56 -35.62
CA LYS A 209 40.06 -29.05 -35.98
C LYS A 209 41.18 -28.15 -35.45
N TYR A 210 40.96 -26.84 -35.47
CA TYR A 210 41.90 -25.86 -34.92
C TYR A 210 42.07 -26.00 -33.40
N ILE A 211 40.96 -26.08 -32.65
CA ILE A 211 41.00 -26.29 -31.20
C ILE A 211 41.67 -27.62 -30.85
N GLN A 212 41.37 -28.70 -31.57
CA GLN A 212 42.01 -30.00 -31.37
C GLN A 212 43.54 -29.96 -31.56
N LYS A 213 44.04 -29.12 -32.46
CA LYS A 213 45.47 -28.94 -32.69
C LYS A 213 46.16 -28.15 -31.56
N LEU A 214 45.44 -27.21 -30.93
CA LEU A 214 45.95 -26.42 -29.79
C LEU A 214 45.94 -27.19 -28.46
N CYS A 215 45.04 -28.17 -28.31
CA CYS A 215 44.96 -29.00 -27.11
C CYS A 215 45.90 -30.23 -27.13
N ARG A 216 46.83 -30.29 -28.09
CA ARG A 216 47.85 -31.34 -28.23
C ARG A 216 49.17 -30.86 -27.65
#